data_AF-A0AAN9TE52-F1
#
_entry.id   AF-A0AAN9TE52-F1
#
_cell.length_a   1.000
_cell.length_b   1.000
_cell.length_c   1.000
_cell.angle_alpha   90.00
_cell.angle_beta   90.00
_cell.angle_gamma   90.00
#
_symmetry.space_group_name_H-M   'P 1'
#
loop_
_entity.id
_entity.type
_entity.pdbx_description
1 polymer ?
#
loop_
_entity_poly.entity_id
_entity_poly.type
_entity_poly.pdbx_seq_one_letter_code
_entity_poly.pdbx_strand_id
1 'polypeptide(L)'
;MSTFKGRLSDHRIGFICIDYFRPETYDCTAFMVSHVHWDHLQGLFDREFIELVNDDSTNKFLYCSTFTAHLLSKFPKFAINQRKIIQMDVNRSYIIRSDSVETDVVVTCLAAGHCPGSVMFLIEYLDKRILYTGDFRIRVEELKKVNSRLTNDDGSVIPIHDLHIDTTFAFTSVLDDFPTRESSEKLIIDQIERWKWEVGSTLKVLISLPYRYGIEYLYISLSKKFKKPISVHDYNSYARVEEISSHVVSFENASDDDWLIHACMQKSRCPLNNAQEVKIIRPCALSFLSKSTKGLCVKDPKYGVPFVDERGAMKVFYSSHCSLRELQDVVEFLQPKRIFPNVNNDELPEQQIIDLLLKKNITPYGNGDSITVSSQRLAYKRSREEKKSRYLESMKKFKLRM
;
A
#
# COMPACT_ATOMS: atom_id res chain seq x y z
N MET A 1 -6.87 -1.53 -5.84
CA MET A 1 -7.66 -2.63 -5.26
C MET A 1 -7.18 -3.90 -5.89
N SER A 2 -6.58 -4.77 -5.06
CA SER A 2 -6.12 -6.09 -5.50
C SER A 2 -7.23 -6.89 -6.18
N THR A 3 -6.90 -7.52 -7.31
CA THR A 3 -7.71 -8.52 -8.01
C THR A 3 -7.23 -9.95 -7.75
N PHE A 4 -6.10 -10.08 -7.07
CA PHE A 4 -5.54 -11.37 -6.66
C PHE A 4 -6.42 -12.02 -5.59
N LYS A 5 -6.94 -13.22 -5.88
CA LYS A 5 -7.86 -13.97 -4.98
C LYS A 5 -7.12 -14.92 -4.04
N GLY A 6 -5.94 -14.50 -3.61
CA GLY A 6 -5.11 -15.15 -2.61
C GLY A 6 -4.35 -16.41 -3.00
N ARG A 7 -4.66 -17.06 -4.12
CA ARG A 7 -3.98 -18.30 -4.53
C ARG A 7 -2.84 -18.06 -5.49
N LEU A 8 -1.68 -18.62 -5.15
CA LEU A 8 -0.53 -18.70 -6.04
C LEU A 8 -0.81 -19.68 -7.20
N SER A 9 -0.09 -19.50 -8.31
CA SER A 9 -0.35 -20.27 -9.54
C SER A 9 0.08 -21.74 -9.44
N ASP A 10 1.04 -22.08 -8.57
CA ASP A 10 1.52 -23.45 -8.41
C ASP A 10 0.71 -24.21 -7.34
N HIS A 11 -0.07 -25.20 -7.80
CA HIS A 11 -0.97 -25.99 -6.95
C HIS A 11 -0.27 -26.76 -5.83
N ARG A 12 1.04 -27.05 -5.94
CA ARG A 12 1.78 -27.78 -4.89
C ARG A 12 1.84 -26.97 -3.60
N ILE A 13 1.95 -25.65 -3.71
CA ILE A 13 1.87 -24.73 -2.56
C ILE A 13 0.46 -24.13 -2.39
N GLY A 14 -0.57 -24.78 -2.94
CA GLY A 14 -1.97 -24.31 -2.90
C GLY A 14 -2.56 -24.25 -1.49
N PHE A 15 -1.88 -24.83 -0.49
CA PHE A 15 -2.21 -24.71 0.93
C PHE A 15 -1.89 -23.33 1.51
N ILE A 16 -1.13 -22.49 0.79
CA ILE A 16 -0.86 -21.09 1.12
C ILE A 16 -1.88 -20.20 0.41
N CYS A 17 -2.46 -19.26 1.14
CA CYS A 17 -3.17 -18.12 0.56
C CYS A 17 -2.75 -16.80 1.20
N ILE A 18 -2.83 -15.73 0.42
CA ILE A 18 -2.27 -14.41 0.79
C ILE A 18 -3.33 -13.33 0.56
N ASP A 19 -3.60 -12.47 1.55
CA ASP A 19 -4.44 -11.27 1.44
C ASP A 19 -5.92 -11.49 1.01
N TYR A 20 -6.41 -12.73 1.07
CA TYR A 20 -7.79 -13.09 0.72
C TYR A 20 -8.27 -14.25 1.59
N PHE A 21 -9.36 -14.04 2.34
CA PHE A 21 -9.80 -14.90 3.45
C PHE A 21 -11.29 -15.24 3.34
N ARG A 22 -11.75 -15.55 2.13
CA ARG A 22 -13.14 -15.89 1.82
C ARG A 22 -13.33 -17.40 1.68
N PRO A 23 -14.58 -17.91 1.65
CA PRO A 23 -14.85 -19.35 1.58
C PRO A 23 -14.07 -20.12 0.51
N GLU A 24 -13.71 -19.49 -0.61
CA GLU A 24 -12.91 -20.09 -1.69
C GLU A 24 -11.45 -20.40 -1.30
N THR A 25 -11.01 -20.00 -0.11
CA THR A 25 -9.67 -20.23 0.44
C THR A 25 -9.68 -21.05 1.73
N TYR A 26 -10.85 -21.51 2.19
CA TYR A 26 -10.95 -22.16 3.50
C TYR A 26 -10.27 -23.54 3.56
N ASP A 27 -9.98 -24.17 2.42
CA ASP A 27 -9.13 -25.37 2.33
C ASP A 27 -7.64 -25.09 2.61
N CYS A 28 -7.17 -23.83 2.48
CA CYS A 28 -5.78 -23.46 2.80
C CYS A 28 -5.46 -23.66 4.29
N THR A 29 -4.20 -23.93 4.61
CA THR A 29 -3.71 -24.09 6.00
C THR A 29 -2.81 -22.95 6.45
N ALA A 30 -2.18 -22.23 5.51
CA ALA A 30 -1.36 -21.07 5.78
C ALA A 30 -1.97 -19.82 5.15
N PHE A 31 -2.53 -18.95 6.00
CA PHE A 31 -3.14 -17.68 5.62
C PHE A 31 -2.13 -16.56 5.87
N MET A 32 -1.77 -15.77 4.87
CA MET A 32 -0.75 -14.72 5.01
C MET A 32 -1.35 -13.32 4.82
N VAL A 33 -0.91 -12.35 5.62
CA VAL A 33 -1.31 -10.93 5.50
C VAL A 33 -0.06 -10.08 5.23
N SER A 34 0.00 -9.45 4.05
CA SER A 34 1.11 -8.57 3.66
C SER A 34 1.09 -7.26 4.45
N HIS A 35 -0.09 -6.65 4.61
CA HIS A 35 -0.30 -5.38 5.32
C HIS A 35 -1.78 -5.13 5.66
N VAL A 36 -2.06 -4.09 6.45
CA VAL A 36 -3.41 -3.83 7.00
C VAL A 36 -4.20 -2.81 6.16
N HIS A 37 -4.42 -3.10 4.88
CA HIS A 37 -5.38 -2.35 4.05
C HIS A 37 -6.59 -3.20 3.70
N TRP A 38 -7.77 -2.57 3.66
CA TRP A 38 -9.04 -3.29 3.63
C TRP A 38 -9.19 -4.25 2.44
N ASP A 39 -8.73 -3.85 1.26
CA ASP A 39 -8.78 -4.68 0.05
C ASP A 39 -7.88 -5.93 0.10
N HIS A 40 -6.97 -6.00 1.08
CA HIS A 40 -6.12 -7.15 1.41
C HIS A 40 -6.61 -7.93 2.64
N LEU A 41 -7.73 -7.54 3.27
CA LEU A 41 -8.28 -8.20 4.47
C LEU A 41 -9.67 -8.78 4.21
N GLN A 42 -9.99 -9.06 2.94
CA GLN A 42 -11.33 -9.50 2.54
C GLN A 42 -11.68 -10.84 3.18
N GLY A 43 -12.64 -10.83 4.10
CA GLY A 43 -13.09 -12.02 4.83
C GLY A 43 -12.36 -12.28 6.15
N LEU A 44 -11.26 -11.56 6.45
CA LEU A 44 -10.44 -11.80 7.65
C LEU A 44 -11.22 -11.64 8.97
N PHE A 45 -12.18 -10.71 8.97
CA PHE A 45 -13.02 -10.41 10.14
C PHE A 45 -14.39 -11.11 10.09
N ASP A 46 -14.62 -12.00 9.12
CA ASP A 46 -15.86 -12.77 9.04
C ASP A 46 -15.84 -13.88 10.10
N ARG A 47 -16.98 -14.08 10.78
CA ARG A 47 -17.10 -15.01 11.91
C ARG A 47 -16.67 -16.44 11.53
N GLU A 48 -17.11 -16.90 10.35
CA GLU A 48 -16.79 -18.23 9.83
C GLU A 48 -15.28 -18.43 9.65
N PHE A 49 -14.57 -17.43 9.13
CA PHE A 49 -13.12 -17.49 8.98
C PHE A 49 -12.41 -17.53 10.33
N ILE A 50 -12.85 -16.71 11.29
CA ILE A 50 -12.30 -16.69 12.64
C ILE A 50 -12.51 -18.04 13.34
N GLU A 51 -13.72 -18.60 13.27
CA GLU A 51 -14.03 -19.93 13.84
C GLU A 51 -13.19 -21.03 13.19
N LEU A 52 -13.04 -20.99 11.86
CA LEU A 52 -12.21 -21.93 11.10
C LEU A 52 -10.74 -21.94 11.56
N VAL A 53 -10.11 -20.76 11.69
CA VAL A 53 -8.70 -20.67 12.10
C VAL A 53 -8.53 -21.00 13.59
N ASN A 54 -9.52 -20.67 14.42
CA ASN A 54 -9.49 -20.94 15.86
C ASN A 54 -9.72 -22.41 16.22
N ASP A 55 -10.27 -23.22 15.32
CA ASP A 55 -10.46 -24.65 15.54
C ASP A 55 -9.09 -25.34 15.71
N ASP A 56 -8.85 -25.84 16.93
CA ASP A 56 -7.63 -26.55 17.30
C ASP A 56 -7.48 -27.91 16.62
N SER A 57 -8.58 -28.49 16.16
CA SER A 57 -8.53 -29.72 15.35
C SER A 57 -7.95 -29.46 13.95
N THR A 58 -7.83 -28.18 13.55
CA THR A 58 -7.24 -27.79 12.28
C THR A 58 -5.82 -27.25 12.46
N ASN A 59 -4.94 -27.57 11.50
CA ASN A 59 -3.59 -27.01 11.40
C ASN A 59 -3.60 -25.69 10.59
N LYS A 60 -4.56 -24.80 10.87
CA LYS A 60 -4.71 -23.51 10.18
C LYS A 60 -4.10 -22.37 10.99
N PHE A 61 -3.28 -21.55 10.34
CA PHE A 61 -2.54 -20.45 10.99
C PHE A 61 -2.55 -19.19 10.13
N LEU A 62 -2.55 -18.04 10.80
CA LEU A 62 -2.38 -16.72 10.21
C LEU A 62 -0.92 -16.26 10.37
N TYR A 63 -0.27 -15.93 9.26
CA TYR A 63 1.12 -15.48 9.18
C TYR A 63 1.16 -14.02 8.76
N CYS A 64 1.90 -13.19 9.47
CA CYS A 64 2.08 -11.79 9.09
C CYS A 64 3.29 -11.18 9.78
N SER A 65 3.68 -9.96 9.39
CA SER A 65 4.72 -9.24 10.12
C SER A 65 4.30 -8.95 11.57
N THR A 66 5.27 -8.83 12.47
CA THR A 66 5.03 -8.47 13.88
C THR A 66 4.20 -7.19 14.01
N PHE A 67 4.46 -6.20 13.15
CA PHE A 67 3.69 -4.97 13.09
C PHE A 67 2.25 -5.18 12.57
N THR A 68 2.06 -5.97 11.51
CA THR A 68 0.73 -6.30 11.00
C THR A 68 -0.11 -7.01 12.06
N ALA A 69 0.46 -7.96 12.81
CA ALA A 69 -0.23 -8.61 13.94
C ALA A 69 -0.63 -7.61 15.04
N HIS A 70 0.27 -6.67 15.38
CA HIS A 70 -0.01 -5.62 16.33
C HIS A 70 -1.21 -4.77 15.90
N LEU A 71 -1.22 -4.29 14.65
CA LEU A 71 -2.32 -3.51 14.12
C LEU A 71 -3.63 -4.29 14.09
N LEU A 72 -3.60 -5.56 13.63
CA LEU A 72 -4.79 -6.43 13.59
C LEU A 72 -5.40 -6.61 14.99
N SER A 73 -4.58 -6.73 16.05
CA SER A 73 -5.06 -6.84 17.43
C SER A 73 -5.84 -5.61 17.92
N LYS A 74 -5.75 -4.47 17.23
CA LYS A 74 -6.48 -3.24 17.57
C LYS A 74 -7.90 -3.18 17.01
N PHE A 75 -8.26 -4.09 16.11
CA PHE A 75 -9.60 -4.12 15.54
C PHE A 75 -10.54 -4.91 16.45
N PRO A 76 -11.67 -4.33 16.90
CA PRO A 76 -12.56 -4.99 17.86
C PRO A 76 -13.08 -6.37 17.43
N LYS A 77 -13.21 -6.60 16.12
CA LYS A 77 -13.68 -7.89 15.56
C LYS A 77 -12.57 -8.88 15.23
N PHE A 78 -11.31 -8.51 15.43
CA PHE A 78 -10.21 -9.44 15.26
C PHE A 78 -10.13 -10.36 16.48
N ALA A 79 -10.63 -11.58 16.32
CA ALA A 79 -10.76 -12.55 17.42
C ALA A 79 -10.07 -13.89 17.11
N ILE A 80 -9.03 -13.87 16.26
CA ILE A 80 -8.16 -15.03 16.06
C ILE A 80 -7.28 -15.20 17.30
N ASN A 81 -7.25 -16.42 17.84
CA ASN A 81 -6.47 -16.79 19.02
C ASN A 81 -4.99 -16.49 18.78
N GLN A 82 -4.32 -15.86 19.75
CA GLN A 82 -2.91 -15.46 19.61
C GLN A 82 -1.97 -16.61 19.22
N ARG A 83 -2.22 -17.83 19.72
CA ARG A 83 -1.45 -19.04 19.36
C ARG A 83 -1.60 -19.49 17.90
N LYS A 84 -2.65 -19.02 17.21
CA LYS A 84 -2.90 -19.28 15.79
C LYS A 84 -2.29 -18.19 14.89
N ILE A 85 -1.65 -17.17 15.48
CA ILE A 85 -1.00 -16.07 14.77
C ILE A 85 0.52 -16.26 14.87
N ILE A 86 1.16 -16.47 13.72
CA ILE A 86 2.60 -16.58 13.59
C ILE A 86 3.15 -15.23 13.13
N GLN A 87 3.88 -14.57 14.02
CA GLN A 87 4.54 -13.29 13.74
C GLN A 87 5.89 -13.55 13.08
N MET A 88 6.11 -12.92 11.92
CA MET A 88 7.28 -13.11 11.09
C MET A 88 8.13 -11.84 11.06
N ASP A 89 9.38 -11.96 11.49
CA ASP A 89 10.36 -10.88 11.44
C ASP A 89 10.81 -10.67 9.99
N VAL A 90 11.01 -9.41 9.62
CA VAL A 90 11.57 -9.06 8.31
C VAL A 90 12.98 -9.62 8.19
N ASN A 91 13.31 -10.16 7.02
CA ASN A 91 14.57 -10.82 6.68
C ASN A 91 14.86 -12.12 7.45
N ARG A 92 13.88 -12.67 8.16
CA ARG A 92 13.98 -13.99 8.79
C ARG A 92 13.15 -15.02 8.02
N SER A 93 13.72 -16.21 7.88
CA SER A 93 13.09 -17.33 7.18
C SER A 93 12.33 -18.23 8.16
N TYR A 94 11.16 -18.69 7.74
CA TYR A 94 10.26 -19.55 8.50
C TYR A 94 9.87 -20.74 7.65
N ILE A 95 9.91 -21.94 8.22
CA ILE A 95 9.46 -23.16 7.55
C ILE A 95 7.96 -23.31 7.79
N ILE A 96 7.19 -23.44 6.71
CA ILE A 96 5.76 -23.74 6.73
C ILE A 96 5.58 -25.14 6.17
N ARG A 97 5.15 -26.05 7.03
CA ARG A 97 4.94 -27.45 6.67
C ARG A 97 3.51 -27.69 6.20
N SER A 98 3.36 -28.58 5.24
CA SER A 98 2.07 -29.07 4.76
C SER A 98 2.22 -30.49 4.29
N ASP A 99 1.24 -31.34 4.60
CA ASP A 99 1.20 -32.72 4.12
C ASP A 99 1.05 -32.81 2.59
N SER A 100 0.71 -31.69 1.94
CA SER A 100 0.57 -31.59 0.48
C SER A 100 1.91 -31.46 -0.27
N VAL A 101 3.02 -31.21 0.44
CA VAL A 101 4.34 -31.05 -0.16
C VAL A 101 5.36 -31.85 0.64
N GLU A 102 6.06 -32.77 -0.02
CA GLU A 102 7.08 -33.62 0.62
C GLU A 102 8.32 -32.84 1.09
N THR A 103 8.48 -31.59 0.66
CA THR A 103 9.61 -30.72 0.99
C THR A 103 9.19 -29.51 1.81
N ASP A 104 10.09 -29.04 2.67
CA ASP A 104 9.90 -27.81 3.42
C ASP A 104 9.65 -26.62 2.47
N VAL A 105 8.60 -25.84 2.77
CA VAL A 105 8.36 -24.55 2.15
C VAL A 105 8.90 -23.47 3.08
N VAL A 106 9.87 -22.71 2.61
CA VAL A 106 10.53 -21.64 3.36
C VAL A 106 9.93 -20.31 2.93
N VAL A 107 9.47 -19.51 3.89
CA VAL A 107 8.92 -18.17 3.65
C VAL A 107 9.74 -17.13 4.40
N THR A 108 10.16 -16.09 3.67
CA THR A 108 10.90 -14.96 4.22
C THR A 108 10.11 -13.67 3.95
N CYS A 109 9.85 -12.88 5.00
CA CYS A 109 9.27 -11.55 4.86
C CYS A 109 10.35 -10.56 4.41
N LEU A 110 10.12 -9.82 3.34
CA LEU A 110 10.98 -8.71 2.90
C LEU A 110 10.21 -7.39 3.05
N ALA A 111 10.89 -6.28 3.35
CA ALA A 111 10.20 -4.99 3.45
C ALA A 111 9.60 -4.57 2.10
N ALA A 112 8.31 -4.24 2.05
CA ALA A 112 7.64 -3.78 0.82
C ALA A 112 7.68 -2.25 0.64
N GLY A 113 8.00 -1.52 1.71
CA GLY A 113 8.08 -0.07 1.70
C GLY A 113 6.74 0.65 1.53
N HIS A 114 5.61 -0.03 1.36
CA HIS A 114 4.30 0.60 1.15
C HIS A 114 3.78 1.35 2.38
N CYS A 115 3.84 0.72 3.55
CA CYS A 115 3.54 1.33 4.84
C CYS A 115 4.39 0.66 5.93
N PRO A 116 4.46 1.18 7.17
CA PRO A 116 5.14 0.46 8.25
C PRO A 116 4.59 -0.95 8.40
N GLY A 117 5.50 -1.92 8.55
CA GLY A 117 5.16 -3.34 8.62
C GLY A 117 4.63 -4.01 7.35
N SER A 118 4.49 -3.31 6.23
CA SER A 118 4.14 -3.95 4.94
C SER A 118 5.28 -4.86 4.47
N VAL A 119 4.96 -6.10 4.12
CA VAL A 119 5.95 -7.09 3.68
C VAL A 119 5.61 -7.70 2.32
N MET A 120 6.67 -8.00 1.56
CA MET A 120 6.64 -8.97 0.47
C MET A 120 6.92 -10.36 1.05
N PHE A 121 6.36 -11.42 0.46
CA PHE A 121 6.65 -12.79 0.81
C PHE A 121 7.51 -13.44 -0.25
N LEU A 122 8.73 -13.82 0.13
CA LEU A 122 9.62 -14.66 -0.66
C LEU A 122 9.40 -16.12 -0.24
N ILE A 123 8.85 -16.93 -1.14
CA ILE A 123 8.49 -18.33 -0.92
C ILE A 123 9.45 -19.21 -1.73
N GLU A 124 10.18 -20.06 -1.03
CA GLU A 124 11.21 -20.95 -1.55
C GLU A 124 10.82 -22.39 -1.24
N TYR A 125 10.72 -23.25 -2.25
CA TYR A 125 10.45 -24.68 -2.08
C TYR A 125 10.98 -25.45 -3.29
N LEU A 126 11.48 -26.66 -3.08
CA LEU A 126 12.25 -27.38 -4.11
C LEU A 126 13.33 -26.43 -4.67
N ASP A 127 13.38 -26.27 -6.00
CA ASP A 127 14.24 -25.30 -6.70
C ASP A 127 13.44 -24.08 -7.20
N LYS A 128 12.25 -23.82 -6.65
CA LYS A 128 11.38 -22.71 -7.05
C LYS A 128 11.43 -21.56 -6.05
N ARG A 129 11.39 -20.34 -6.59
CA ARG A 129 11.37 -19.08 -5.86
C ARG A 129 10.21 -18.23 -6.37
N ILE A 130 9.30 -17.87 -5.48
CA ILE A 130 8.11 -17.07 -5.78
C ILE A 130 8.17 -15.82 -4.92
N LEU A 131 8.00 -14.65 -5.53
CA LEU A 131 7.92 -13.39 -4.81
C LEU A 131 6.53 -12.80 -4.95
N TYR A 132 5.83 -12.66 -3.84
CA TYR A 132 4.57 -11.92 -3.74
C TYR A 132 4.85 -10.56 -3.10
N THR A 133 4.60 -9.48 -3.83
CA THR A 133 4.98 -8.12 -3.36
C THR A 133 4.01 -7.53 -2.34
N GLY A 134 2.77 -8.04 -2.26
CA GLY A 134 1.67 -7.25 -1.70
C GLY A 134 1.54 -5.92 -2.45
N ASP A 135 1.13 -4.87 -1.74
CA ASP A 135 1.36 -3.50 -2.21
C ASP A 135 2.77 -3.07 -1.83
N PHE A 136 3.49 -2.45 -2.77
CA PHE A 136 4.90 -2.11 -2.56
C PHE A 136 5.30 -0.84 -3.30
N ARG A 137 6.27 -0.14 -2.72
CA ARG A 137 7.04 0.88 -3.42
C ARG A 137 8.42 0.96 -2.82
N ILE A 138 9.36 0.28 -3.44
CA ILE A 138 10.74 0.20 -3.01
C ILE A 138 11.64 0.35 -4.23
N ARG A 139 12.75 1.09 -4.08
CA ARG A 139 13.71 1.25 -5.17
C ARG A 139 14.54 0.00 -5.35
N VAL A 140 15.05 -0.22 -6.56
CA VAL A 140 15.94 -1.35 -6.88
C VAL A 140 17.19 -1.33 -6.00
N GLU A 141 17.75 -0.16 -5.71
CA GLU A 141 18.92 0.00 -4.85
C GLU A 141 18.63 -0.44 -3.41
N GLU A 142 17.40 -0.26 -2.95
CA GLU A 142 16.96 -0.74 -1.64
C GLU A 142 16.71 -2.25 -1.70
N LEU A 143 16.04 -2.78 -2.72
CA LEU A 143 15.88 -4.24 -2.91
C LEU A 143 17.20 -5.00 -2.91
N LYS A 144 18.22 -4.45 -3.58
CA LYS A 144 19.60 -5.00 -3.61
C LYS A 144 20.22 -5.07 -2.21
N LYS A 145 19.89 -4.12 -1.34
CA LYS A 145 20.39 -4.06 0.05
C LYS A 145 19.55 -4.91 1.01
N VAL A 146 18.27 -5.08 0.70
CA VAL A 146 17.28 -5.59 1.65
C VAL A 146 17.40 -7.09 1.87
N ASN A 147 18.03 -7.87 0.96
CA ASN A 147 18.31 -9.27 1.28
C ASN A 147 19.34 -9.95 0.35
N SER A 148 20.34 -10.62 0.93
CA SER A 148 21.22 -11.58 0.23
C SER A 148 20.48 -12.79 -0.36
N ARG A 149 19.16 -12.91 -0.14
CA ARG A 149 18.31 -13.93 -0.77
C ARG A 149 17.79 -13.54 -2.16
N LEU A 150 17.98 -12.29 -2.59
CA LEU A 150 17.64 -11.88 -3.96
C LEU A 150 18.89 -11.71 -4.83
N THR A 151 20.07 -11.63 -4.23
CA THR A 151 21.35 -11.46 -4.93
C THR A 151 22.41 -12.35 -4.31
N ASN A 152 23.22 -13.00 -5.14
CA ASN A 152 24.44 -13.70 -4.70
C ASN A 152 25.47 -12.68 -4.19
N ASP A 153 26.52 -13.18 -3.53
CA ASP A 153 27.60 -12.35 -2.96
C ASP A 153 28.37 -11.53 -4.02
N ASP A 154 28.37 -11.99 -5.27
CA ASP A 154 28.96 -11.28 -6.42
C ASP A 154 28.03 -10.19 -7.00
N GLY A 155 26.84 -10.00 -6.42
CA GLY A 155 25.82 -9.04 -6.85
C GLY A 155 24.93 -9.53 -7.99
N SER A 156 25.13 -10.75 -8.50
CA SER A 156 24.23 -11.34 -9.50
C SER A 156 22.87 -11.68 -8.88
N VAL A 157 21.79 -11.52 -9.65
CA VAL A 157 20.43 -11.72 -9.15
C VAL A 157 20.10 -13.21 -9.09
N ILE A 158 19.52 -13.64 -7.98
CA ILE A 158 19.03 -15.00 -7.81
C ILE A 158 17.70 -15.13 -8.57
N PRO A 159 17.58 -16.07 -9.54
CA PRO A 159 16.40 -16.15 -10.39
C PRO A 159 15.09 -16.34 -9.63
N ILE A 160 14.09 -15.52 -9.96
CA ILE A 160 12.71 -15.68 -9.50
C ILE A 160 11.90 -16.44 -10.56
N HIS A 161 11.13 -17.44 -10.13
CA HIS A 161 10.27 -18.18 -11.03
C HIS A 161 8.98 -17.41 -11.28
N ASP A 162 8.26 -17.07 -10.21
CA ASP A 162 6.98 -16.37 -10.29
C ASP A 162 7.04 -15.06 -9.51
N LEU A 163 6.72 -13.97 -10.17
CA LEU A 163 6.61 -12.64 -9.57
C LEU A 163 5.14 -12.21 -9.56
N HIS A 164 4.53 -12.22 -8.39
CA HIS A 164 3.20 -11.65 -8.13
C HIS A 164 3.35 -10.20 -7.68
N ILE A 165 3.13 -9.24 -8.60
CA ILE A 165 3.55 -7.84 -8.45
C ILE A 165 2.37 -6.86 -8.35
N ASP A 166 2.48 -5.85 -7.49
CA ASP A 166 1.56 -4.70 -7.45
C ASP A 166 1.60 -3.95 -8.78
N THR A 167 0.47 -3.93 -9.46
CA THR A 167 0.30 -3.27 -10.76
C THR A 167 -0.65 -2.08 -10.69
N THR A 168 -0.84 -1.49 -9.50
CA THR A 168 -1.76 -0.38 -9.25
C THR A 168 -1.64 0.74 -10.28
N PHE A 169 -0.42 1.11 -10.67
CA PHE A 169 -0.15 2.17 -11.65
C PHE A 169 0.35 1.67 -13.01
N ALA A 170 0.32 0.36 -13.28
CA ALA A 170 0.74 -0.22 -14.56
C ALA A 170 -0.40 -0.22 -15.61
N PHE A 171 -0.93 0.95 -15.96
CA PHE A 171 -2.05 1.07 -16.91
C PHE A 171 -1.90 2.17 -17.96
N THR A 172 -0.88 3.03 -17.86
CA THR A 172 -0.58 4.03 -18.89
C THR A 172 0.89 4.41 -18.87
N SER A 173 1.48 4.62 -20.06
CA SER A 173 2.84 5.16 -20.21
C SER A 173 2.90 6.69 -20.10
N VAL A 174 1.76 7.38 -20.02
CA VAL A 174 1.70 8.86 -19.93
C VAL A 174 2.15 9.37 -18.56
N LEU A 175 2.21 8.48 -17.57
CA LEU A 175 2.52 8.77 -16.17
C LEU A 175 3.55 7.75 -15.69
N ASP A 176 4.60 7.61 -16.47
CA ASP A 176 5.63 6.59 -16.33
C ASP A 176 6.45 6.79 -15.07
N ASP A 177 6.78 8.04 -14.73
CA ASP A 177 7.66 8.34 -13.60
C ASP A 177 7.01 9.25 -12.55
N PHE A 178 7.15 8.85 -11.29
CA PHE A 178 6.59 9.58 -10.17
C PHE A 178 7.66 10.41 -9.48
N PRO A 179 7.32 11.58 -8.92
CA PRO A 179 8.17 12.19 -7.92
C PRO A 179 8.53 11.17 -6.83
N THR A 180 9.77 11.22 -6.38
CA THR A 180 10.20 10.41 -5.23
C THR A 180 9.39 10.83 -3.99
N ARG A 181 9.31 9.95 -2.99
CA ARG A 181 8.65 10.30 -1.73
C ARG A 181 9.35 11.48 -1.07
N GLU A 182 10.67 11.47 -1.05
CA GLU A 182 11.49 12.51 -0.45
C GLU A 182 11.25 13.86 -1.12
N SER A 183 11.12 13.89 -2.45
CA SER A 183 10.79 15.11 -3.19
C SER A 183 9.39 15.62 -2.85
N SER A 184 8.43 14.71 -2.71
CA SER A 184 7.05 15.02 -2.33
C SER A 184 6.94 15.53 -0.89
N GLU A 185 7.66 14.89 0.03
CA GLU A 185 7.79 15.29 1.43
C GLU A 185 8.43 16.65 1.56
N LYS A 186 9.49 16.92 0.79
CA LYS A 186 10.15 18.23 0.76
C LYS A 186 9.18 19.34 0.38
N LEU A 187 8.34 19.14 -0.64
CA LEU A 187 7.32 20.12 -1.03
C LEU A 187 6.32 20.41 0.09
N ILE A 188 5.91 19.37 0.83
CA ILE A 188 5.03 19.52 2.01
C ILE A 188 5.73 20.31 3.11
N ILE A 189 6.98 19.95 3.41
CA ILE A 189 7.81 20.60 4.43
C ILE A 189 8.00 22.08 4.11
N ASP A 190 8.47 22.40 2.89
CA ASP A 190 8.73 23.77 2.45
C ASP A 190 7.45 24.62 2.56
N GLN A 191 6.29 24.05 2.21
CA GLN A 191 5.02 24.75 2.32
C GLN A 191 4.61 25.01 3.78
N ILE A 192 4.80 24.05 4.67
CA ILE A 192 4.51 24.22 6.10
C ILE A 192 5.44 25.28 6.70
N GLU A 193 6.74 25.28 6.33
CA GLU A 193 7.70 26.30 6.75
C GLU A 193 7.28 27.70 6.27
N ARG A 194 6.83 27.81 5.01
CA ARG A 194 6.30 29.06 4.47
C ARG A 194 5.09 29.55 5.23
N TRP A 195 4.10 28.69 5.48
CA TRP A 195 2.94 29.08 6.27
C TRP A 195 3.31 29.44 7.71
N LYS A 196 4.33 28.80 8.27
CA LYS A 196 4.82 29.13 9.61
C LYS A 196 5.45 30.52 9.64
N TRP A 197 6.18 30.91 8.59
CA TRP A 197 6.68 32.26 8.43
C TRP A 197 5.57 33.30 8.28
N GLU A 198 4.53 32.98 7.51
CA GLU A 198 3.41 33.90 7.22
C GLU A 198 2.44 34.06 8.41
N VAL A 199 2.14 32.98 9.13
CA VAL A 199 1.10 32.93 10.19
C VAL A 199 1.70 33.01 11.60
N GLY A 200 2.91 32.51 11.81
CA GLY A 200 3.53 32.42 13.12
C GLY A 200 3.04 31.24 13.97
N SER A 201 3.04 31.42 15.30
CA SER A 201 2.77 30.38 16.30
C SER A 201 1.34 29.82 16.28
N THR A 202 0.39 30.53 15.68
CA THR A 202 -1.02 30.11 15.63
C THR A 202 -1.33 29.15 14.48
N LEU A 203 -0.33 28.82 13.64
CA LEU A 203 -0.51 27.98 12.46
C LEU A 203 -1.13 26.61 12.80
N LYS A 204 -2.21 26.27 12.12
CA LYS A 204 -2.87 24.95 12.21
C LYS A 204 -2.80 24.26 10.85
N VAL A 205 -2.20 23.09 10.81
CA VAL A 205 -2.06 22.26 9.60
C VAL A 205 -2.81 20.95 9.77
N LEU A 206 -3.64 20.63 8.79
CA LEU A 206 -4.34 19.35 8.70
C LEU A 206 -3.82 18.56 7.51
N ILE A 207 -3.15 17.43 7.78
CA ILE A 207 -2.87 16.40 6.77
C ILE A 207 -4.13 15.55 6.62
N SER A 208 -4.87 15.80 5.54
CA SER A 208 -6.15 15.13 5.25
C SER A 208 -5.95 13.93 4.34
N LEU A 209 -6.34 12.76 4.85
CA LEU A 209 -6.10 11.47 4.18
C LEU A 209 -7.41 10.79 3.77
N PRO A 210 -7.43 10.04 2.65
CA PRO A 210 -8.57 9.21 2.27
C PRO A 210 -8.57 7.79 2.89
N TYR A 211 -7.47 7.38 3.55
CA TYR A 211 -7.25 6.02 4.07
C TYR A 211 -6.68 6.07 5.50
N ARG A 212 -6.73 4.93 6.21
CA ARG A 212 -6.33 4.80 7.63
C ARG A 212 -4.83 4.72 7.83
N TYR A 213 -4.18 3.86 7.06
CA TYR A 213 -2.75 3.59 7.09
C TYR A 213 -2.15 3.83 5.71
N GLY A 214 -0.84 4.07 5.60
CA GLY A 214 -0.12 4.20 4.32
C GLY A 214 0.61 5.53 4.10
N ILE A 215 0.63 6.43 5.08
CA ILE A 215 1.36 7.72 5.01
C ILE A 215 2.29 7.95 6.20
N GLU A 216 2.47 6.95 7.05
CA GLU A 216 3.21 7.04 8.31
C GLU A 216 4.65 7.52 8.11
N TYR A 217 5.27 7.18 6.97
CA TYR A 217 6.58 7.70 6.61
C TYR A 217 6.60 9.24 6.49
N LEU A 218 5.52 9.86 6.03
CA LEU A 218 5.35 11.31 6.07
C LEU A 218 5.26 11.82 7.52
N TYR A 219 4.59 11.10 8.43
CA TYR A 219 4.54 11.50 9.84
C TYR A 219 5.93 11.53 10.46
N ILE A 220 6.71 10.47 10.21
CA ILE A 220 8.10 10.34 10.66
C ILE A 220 8.95 11.48 10.07
N SER A 221 8.83 11.73 8.77
CA SER A 221 9.57 12.79 8.06
C SER A 221 9.26 14.19 8.60
N LEU A 222 7.97 14.52 8.74
CA LEU A 222 7.53 15.79 9.35
C LEU A 222 7.98 15.90 10.80
N SER A 223 7.85 14.84 11.58
CA SER A 223 8.23 14.83 12.99
C SER A 223 9.72 15.10 13.18
N LYS A 224 10.57 14.44 12.38
CA LYS A 224 12.02 14.65 12.37
C LYS A 224 12.39 16.08 11.96
N LYS A 225 11.79 16.57 10.88
CA LYS A 225 12.05 17.92 10.35
C LYS A 225 11.70 19.01 11.36
N PHE A 226 10.54 18.88 12.00
CA PHE A 226 10.00 19.91 12.88
C PHE A 226 10.29 19.67 14.36
N LYS A 227 10.94 18.55 14.70
CA LYS A 227 11.28 18.14 16.07
C LYS A 227 10.07 18.13 17.01
N LYS A 228 8.92 17.72 16.49
CA LYS A 228 7.65 17.59 17.22
C LYS A 228 6.90 16.32 16.77
N PRO A 229 6.18 15.62 17.65
CA PRO A 229 5.34 14.51 17.24
C PRO A 229 4.12 14.99 16.45
N ILE A 230 3.61 14.15 15.56
CA ILE A 230 2.39 14.43 14.77
C ILE A 230 1.16 13.97 15.55
N SER A 231 0.18 14.87 15.67
CA SER A 231 -1.06 14.61 16.38
C SER A 231 -1.95 13.67 15.54
N VAL A 232 -2.28 12.48 16.06
CA VAL A 232 -3.02 11.43 15.34
C VAL A 232 -4.24 10.94 16.11
N HIS A 233 -5.32 10.64 15.40
CA HIS A 233 -6.54 10.10 16.01
C HIS A 233 -6.33 8.68 16.54
N ASP A 234 -5.55 7.86 15.85
CA ASP A 234 -5.40 6.43 16.14
C ASP A 234 -4.08 6.13 16.87
N TYR A 235 -3.77 6.91 17.91
CA TYR A 235 -2.49 6.82 18.62
C TYR A 235 -2.20 5.41 19.15
N ASN A 236 -3.22 4.69 19.64
CA ASN A 236 -3.07 3.35 20.20
C ASN A 236 -2.56 2.30 19.18
N SER A 237 -2.75 2.53 17.89
CA SER A 237 -2.20 1.68 16.82
C SER A 237 -0.70 1.90 16.61
N TYR A 238 -0.16 3.04 17.04
CA TYR A 238 1.23 3.43 16.82
C TYR A 238 2.06 3.45 18.11
N ALA A 239 1.43 3.60 19.28
CA ALA A 239 2.08 3.84 20.57
C ALA A 239 3.11 2.77 20.98
N ARG A 240 3.02 1.55 20.44
CA ARG A 240 3.94 0.44 20.75
C ARG A 240 4.78 -0.01 19.55
N VAL A 241 4.84 0.81 18.51
CA VAL A 241 5.62 0.51 17.32
C VAL A 241 6.90 1.31 17.39
N GLU A 242 8.04 0.62 17.49
CA GLU A 242 9.35 1.24 17.61
C GLU A 242 9.61 2.29 16.50
N GLU A 243 9.26 1.97 15.25
CA GLU A 243 9.50 2.81 14.07
C GLU A 243 8.76 4.17 14.08
N ILE A 244 7.60 4.28 14.75
CA ILE A 244 6.71 5.46 14.67
C ILE A 244 6.28 6.03 16.02
N SER A 245 6.35 5.25 17.11
CA SER A 245 5.81 5.63 18.43
C SER A 245 6.31 6.97 18.95
N SER A 246 7.59 7.30 18.73
CA SER A 246 8.21 8.57 19.12
C SER A 246 7.86 9.75 18.20
N HIS A 247 7.23 9.47 17.05
CA HIS A 247 6.90 10.44 16.02
C HIS A 247 5.42 10.85 16.02
N VAL A 248 4.60 10.26 16.88
CA VAL A 248 3.16 10.53 16.97
C VAL A 248 2.70 10.73 18.40
N VAL A 249 1.60 11.47 18.56
CA VAL A 249 0.99 11.77 19.86
C VAL A 249 -0.53 11.72 19.75
N SER A 250 -1.22 11.36 20.84
CA SER A 250 -2.68 11.46 20.90
C SER A 250 -3.12 12.92 20.97
N PHE A 251 -4.39 13.20 20.67
CA PHE A 251 -4.91 14.56 20.68
C PHE A 251 -4.90 15.19 22.08
N GLU A 252 -5.12 14.39 23.12
CA GLU A 252 -5.16 14.82 24.52
C GLU A 252 -3.77 15.19 25.06
N ASN A 253 -2.73 14.56 24.51
CA ASN A 253 -1.34 14.75 24.94
C ASN A 253 -0.55 15.66 23.99
N ALA A 254 -1.18 16.13 22.90
CA ALA A 254 -0.58 17.15 22.05
C ALA A 254 -0.52 18.46 22.84
N SER A 255 0.68 19.04 22.99
CA SER A 255 0.85 20.35 23.62
C SER A 255 0.09 21.42 22.84
N ASP A 256 -0.57 22.35 23.53
CA ASP A 256 -1.20 23.53 22.93
C ASP A 256 -0.18 24.56 22.37
N ASP A 257 1.12 24.25 22.39
CA ASP A 257 2.21 25.16 22.00
C ASP A 257 2.48 25.25 20.48
N ASP A 258 2.90 26.44 20.04
CA ASP A 258 3.38 26.88 18.71
C ASP A 258 3.22 25.84 17.59
N TRP A 259 2.23 26.11 16.72
CA TRP A 259 1.80 25.42 15.50
C TRP A 259 1.49 23.91 15.61
N LEU A 260 0.30 23.53 15.13
CA LEU A 260 -0.27 22.17 15.29
C LEU A 260 -0.37 21.45 13.94
N ILE A 261 0.34 20.34 13.74
CA ILE A 261 0.05 19.39 12.65
C ILE A 261 -0.81 18.25 13.18
N HIS A 262 -2.00 18.13 12.63
CA HIS A 262 -2.87 16.98 12.83
C HIS A 262 -2.90 16.13 11.56
N ALA A 263 -2.78 14.81 11.71
CA ALA A 263 -3.03 13.86 10.64
C ALA A 263 -4.30 13.07 10.95
N CYS A 264 -5.36 13.38 10.19
CA CYS A 264 -6.70 12.86 10.49
C CYS A 264 -7.35 12.24 9.25
N MET A 265 -7.86 11.02 9.43
CA MET A 265 -8.69 10.36 8.42
C MET A 265 -10.06 11.00 8.25
N GLN A 266 -10.69 11.36 9.37
CA GLN A 266 -12.05 11.90 9.39
C GLN A 266 -11.98 13.34 9.81
N LYS A 267 -12.16 14.25 8.85
CA LYS A 267 -12.20 15.69 9.11
C LYS A 267 -13.15 15.98 10.28
N SER A 268 -14.33 15.37 10.30
CA SER A 268 -15.35 15.54 11.35
C SER A 268 -14.95 15.13 12.77
N ARG A 269 -13.93 14.28 12.94
CA ARG A 269 -13.42 13.86 14.26
C ARG A 269 -12.12 14.58 14.64
N CYS A 270 -11.60 15.42 13.77
CA CYS A 270 -10.42 16.21 14.04
C CYS A 270 -10.80 17.40 14.94
N PRO A 271 -10.05 17.67 16.03
CA PRO A 271 -10.22 18.89 16.81
C PRO A 271 -10.13 20.16 15.95
N LEU A 272 -9.34 20.13 14.87
CA LEU A 272 -9.21 21.23 13.91
C LEU A 272 -10.36 21.33 12.90
N ASN A 273 -11.39 20.48 12.92
CA ASN A 273 -12.46 20.51 11.92
C ASN A 273 -13.22 21.84 11.87
N ASN A 274 -13.44 22.41 13.06
CA ASN A 274 -14.21 23.63 13.27
C ASN A 274 -13.30 24.84 13.59
N ALA A 275 -11.99 24.63 13.59
CA ALA A 275 -11.04 25.72 13.81
C ALA A 275 -11.06 26.66 12.59
N GLN A 276 -11.01 27.96 12.86
CA GLN A 276 -10.79 28.95 11.82
C GLN A 276 -9.33 28.85 11.31
N GLU A 277 -9.13 29.19 10.04
CA GLU A 277 -7.80 29.37 9.40
C GLU A 277 -6.89 28.12 9.34
N VAL A 278 -7.47 26.92 9.29
CA VAL A 278 -6.70 25.68 9.12
C VAL A 278 -6.17 25.54 7.69
N LYS A 279 -4.86 25.40 7.54
CA LYS A 279 -4.22 25.04 6.27
C LYS A 279 -4.32 23.54 6.06
N ILE A 280 -4.84 23.11 4.90
CA ILE A 280 -5.08 21.70 4.63
C ILE A 280 -4.12 21.22 3.55
N ILE A 281 -3.42 20.11 3.82
CA ILE A 281 -2.60 19.39 2.86
C ILE A 281 -3.22 18.02 2.61
N ARG A 282 -3.23 17.58 1.35
CA ARG A 282 -3.74 16.28 0.93
C ARG A 282 -2.72 15.58 0.03
N PRO A 283 -1.84 14.76 0.62
CA PRO A 283 -0.93 13.91 -0.14
C PRO A 283 -1.74 12.83 -0.86
N CYS A 284 -1.74 12.83 -2.20
CA CYS A 284 -2.55 11.88 -2.96
C CYS A 284 -2.19 11.85 -4.46
N ALA A 285 -1.50 10.80 -4.91
CA ALA A 285 -1.21 10.56 -6.33
C ALA A 285 -2.48 10.61 -7.20
N LEU A 286 -3.56 9.95 -6.78
CA LEU A 286 -4.84 9.91 -7.51
C LEU A 286 -5.46 11.28 -7.79
N SER A 287 -5.11 12.32 -7.01
CA SER A 287 -5.60 13.69 -7.28
C SER A 287 -5.03 14.26 -8.58
N PHE A 288 -3.86 13.78 -9.01
CA PHE A 288 -3.17 14.19 -10.23
C PHE A 288 -3.52 13.33 -11.44
N LEU A 289 -4.20 12.20 -11.21
CA LEU A 289 -4.66 11.26 -12.24
C LEU A 289 -6.07 11.60 -12.74
N SER A 290 -6.80 12.44 -12.01
CA SER A 290 -8.16 12.86 -12.29
C SER A 290 -8.19 14.12 -13.14
N LYS A 291 -8.92 14.11 -14.27
CA LYS A 291 -9.21 15.28 -15.13
C LYS A 291 -10.07 16.40 -14.47
N SER A 292 -9.98 16.62 -13.16
CA SER A 292 -10.58 17.79 -12.48
C SER A 292 -9.56 18.89 -12.19
N THR A 293 -8.60 19.10 -13.10
CA THR A 293 -8.04 20.44 -13.35
C THR A 293 -8.93 21.16 -14.38
N LYS A 294 -10.25 21.14 -14.17
CA LYS A 294 -11.16 21.98 -14.96
C LYS A 294 -10.87 23.42 -14.57
N GLY A 295 -10.14 24.15 -15.42
CA GLY A 295 -9.93 25.58 -15.29
C GLY A 295 -8.50 26.04 -14.97
N LEU A 296 -7.56 25.13 -14.74
CA LEU A 296 -6.14 25.51 -14.68
C LEU A 296 -5.60 25.58 -16.12
N CYS A 297 -5.62 26.79 -16.69
CA CYS A 297 -4.81 27.16 -17.84
C CYS A 297 -3.33 27.06 -17.45
N VAL A 298 -2.80 25.85 -17.33
CA VAL A 298 -1.36 25.62 -17.38
C VAL A 298 -1.11 25.00 -18.75
N LYS A 299 -0.46 25.77 -19.62
CA LYS A 299 -0.09 25.34 -20.98
C LYS A 299 0.87 24.14 -21.02
N ASP A 300 1.19 23.54 -19.88
CA ASP A 300 1.99 22.33 -19.75
C ASP A 300 1.84 21.78 -18.31
N PRO A 301 1.03 20.73 -18.04
CA PRO A 301 0.88 20.23 -16.68
C PRO A 301 2.16 19.51 -16.26
N LYS A 302 3.07 20.18 -15.56
CA LYS A 302 4.19 19.51 -14.88
C LYS A 302 3.61 18.56 -13.83
N TYR A 303 3.67 17.27 -14.11
CA TYR A 303 3.34 16.21 -13.16
C TYR A 303 4.08 16.45 -11.84
N GLY A 304 3.40 16.32 -10.70
CA GLY A 304 4.00 16.54 -9.38
C GLY A 304 4.05 17.97 -8.87
N VAL A 305 3.53 18.98 -9.61
CA VAL A 305 3.44 20.36 -9.08
C VAL A 305 2.21 20.51 -8.15
N PRO A 306 2.39 20.91 -6.87
CA PRO A 306 1.27 21.10 -5.96
C PRO A 306 0.24 22.11 -6.48
N PHE A 307 -1.04 21.88 -6.16
CA PHE A 307 -2.13 22.82 -6.49
C PHE A 307 -3.16 22.86 -5.37
N VAL A 308 -3.93 23.95 -5.27
CA VAL A 308 -5.02 24.08 -4.28
C VAL A 308 -6.34 23.73 -4.96
N ASP A 309 -7.14 22.87 -4.31
CA ASP A 309 -8.48 22.53 -4.82
C ASP A 309 -9.53 23.61 -4.47
N GLU A 310 -10.72 23.48 -5.06
CA GLU A 310 -11.86 24.40 -4.86
C GLU A 310 -12.28 24.53 -3.38
N ARG A 311 -11.87 23.60 -2.51
CA ARG A 311 -12.16 23.60 -1.07
C ARG A 311 -11.01 24.17 -0.23
N GLY A 312 -9.99 24.74 -0.88
CA GLY A 312 -8.83 25.33 -0.23
C GLY A 312 -7.78 24.31 0.26
N ALA A 313 -7.88 23.04 -0.12
CA ALA A 313 -6.89 22.03 0.27
C ALA A 313 -5.77 21.92 -0.76
N MET A 314 -4.51 22.07 -0.31
CA MET A 314 -3.34 21.84 -1.15
C MET A 314 -3.18 20.35 -1.44
N LYS A 315 -3.26 19.96 -2.71
CA LYS A 315 -2.88 18.65 -3.20
C LYS A 315 -1.39 18.60 -3.43
N VAL A 316 -0.75 17.56 -2.91
CA VAL A 316 0.64 17.22 -3.21
C VAL A 316 0.68 15.80 -3.74
N PHE A 317 1.46 15.57 -4.80
CA PHE A 317 1.64 14.23 -5.32
C PHE A 317 2.35 13.41 -4.26
N TYR A 318 1.80 12.27 -3.87
CA TYR A 318 2.45 11.34 -2.96
C TYR A 318 1.90 9.96 -3.25
N SER A 319 2.78 8.98 -3.44
CA SER A 319 2.42 7.60 -3.74
C SER A 319 3.17 6.63 -2.83
N SER A 320 2.44 5.63 -2.35
CA SER A 320 2.97 4.46 -1.64
C SER A 320 3.04 3.21 -2.54
N HIS A 321 2.74 3.36 -3.83
CA HIS A 321 2.90 2.32 -4.86
C HIS A 321 3.84 2.79 -5.96
N CYS A 322 4.54 1.85 -6.58
CA CYS A 322 5.49 2.14 -7.64
C CYS A 322 4.85 2.88 -8.83
N SER A 323 5.61 3.78 -9.45
CA SER A 323 5.35 4.26 -10.81
C SER A 323 5.52 3.11 -11.81
N LEU A 324 5.06 3.28 -13.05
CA LEU A 324 5.30 2.27 -14.09
C LEU A 324 6.80 2.06 -14.33
N ARG A 325 7.60 3.12 -14.30
CA ARG A 325 9.06 3.04 -14.44
C ARG A 325 9.70 2.31 -13.27
N GLU A 326 9.31 2.62 -12.03
CA GLU A 326 9.78 1.89 -10.85
C GLU A 326 9.44 0.39 -10.95
N LEU A 327 8.24 0.04 -11.44
CA LEU A 327 7.87 -1.37 -11.67
C LEU A 327 8.72 -2.03 -12.75
N GLN A 328 8.97 -1.33 -13.86
CA GLN A 328 9.81 -1.82 -14.95
C GLN A 328 11.24 -2.07 -14.48
N ASP A 329 11.82 -1.16 -13.70
CA ASP A 329 13.17 -1.30 -13.15
C ASP A 329 13.25 -2.51 -12.20
N VAL A 330 12.21 -2.76 -11.41
CA VAL A 330 12.11 -3.96 -10.55
C VAL A 330 12.03 -5.24 -11.38
N VAL A 331 11.21 -5.27 -12.44
CA VAL A 331 11.09 -6.44 -13.32
C VAL A 331 12.39 -6.71 -14.08
N GLU A 332 13.04 -5.66 -14.58
CA GLU A 332 14.33 -5.74 -15.26
C GLU A 332 15.44 -6.25 -14.33
N PHE A 333 15.44 -5.80 -13.07
CA PHE A 333 16.37 -6.29 -12.06
C PHE A 333 16.10 -7.76 -11.70
N LEU A 334 14.86 -8.12 -11.37
CA LEU A 334 14.52 -9.45 -10.86
C LEU A 334 14.52 -10.56 -11.92
N GLN A 335 14.36 -10.19 -13.20
CA GLN A 335 14.31 -11.11 -14.36
C GLN A 335 13.44 -12.37 -14.12
N PRO A 336 12.16 -12.21 -13.69
CA PRO A 336 11.34 -13.36 -13.33
C PRO A 336 10.97 -14.20 -14.57
N LYS A 337 10.83 -15.52 -14.40
CA LYS A 337 10.36 -16.41 -15.49
C LYS A 337 8.91 -16.15 -15.88
N ARG A 338 8.04 -15.79 -14.92
CA ARG A 338 6.63 -15.44 -15.12
C ARG A 338 6.24 -14.26 -14.23
N ILE A 339 5.33 -13.43 -14.73
CA ILE A 339 4.80 -12.25 -14.03
C ILE A 339 3.29 -12.41 -13.89
N PHE A 340 2.78 -12.14 -12.71
CA PHE A 340 1.36 -12.19 -12.35
C PHE A 340 0.94 -10.83 -11.76
N PRO A 341 0.16 -10.02 -12.49
CA PRO A 341 -0.37 -8.76 -11.98
C PRO A 341 -1.32 -8.97 -10.79
N ASN A 342 -1.02 -8.40 -9.62
CA ASN A 342 -1.90 -8.46 -8.45
C ASN A 342 -3.12 -7.54 -8.60
N VAL A 343 -3.00 -6.49 -9.42
CA VAL A 343 -4.06 -5.50 -9.65
C VAL A 343 -4.35 -5.41 -11.14
N ASN A 344 -5.50 -5.95 -11.56
CA ASN A 344 -6.01 -5.74 -12.89
C ASN A 344 -6.94 -4.51 -12.88
N ASN A 345 -6.52 -3.44 -13.54
CA ASN A 345 -7.41 -2.33 -13.82
C ASN A 345 -8.21 -2.73 -15.06
N ASP A 346 -9.54 -2.79 -14.95
CA ASP A 346 -10.52 -3.15 -16.02
C ASP A 346 -10.32 -2.44 -17.39
N GLU A 347 -9.33 -1.55 -17.49
CA GLU A 347 -8.88 -0.80 -18.64
C GLU A 347 -7.96 -1.59 -19.57
N LEU A 348 -7.17 -2.54 -19.04
CA LEU A 348 -6.21 -3.32 -19.83
C LEU A 348 -6.34 -4.82 -19.52
N PRO A 349 -6.36 -5.68 -20.54
CA PRO A 349 -6.14 -7.11 -20.35
C PRO A 349 -4.81 -7.37 -19.62
N GLU A 350 -4.75 -8.43 -18.82
CA GLU A 350 -3.58 -8.81 -18.03
C GLU A 350 -2.29 -8.87 -18.87
N GLN A 351 -2.38 -9.41 -20.09
CA GLN A 351 -1.24 -9.49 -21.00
C GLN A 351 -0.68 -8.11 -21.38
N GLN A 352 -1.52 -7.08 -21.53
CA GLN A 352 -1.06 -5.73 -21.85
C GLN A 352 -0.35 -5.07 -20.66
N ILE A 353 -0.79 -5.37 -19.43
CA ILE A 353 -0.07 -4.95 -18.22
C ILE A 353 1.32 -5.60 -18.20
N ILE A 354 1.40 -6.89 -18.50
CA ILE A 354 2.69 -7.61 -18.59
C ILE A 354 3.58 -7.00 -19.69
N ASP A 355 3.02 -6.67 -20.86
CA ASP A 355 3.77 -6.07 -21.95
C ASP A 355 4.30 -4.66 -21.60
N LEU A 356 3.53 -3.86 -20.86
CA LEU A 356 3.98 -2.60 -20.27
C LEU A 356 5.18 -2.79 -19.33
N LEU A 357 5.09 -3.79 -18.44
CA LEU A 357 6.15 -4.11 -17.48
C LEU A 357 7.44 -4.59 -18.18
N LEU A 358 7.30 -5.30 -19.30
CA LEU A 358 8.42 -5.81 -20.10
C LEU A 358 8.96 -4.82 -21.15
N LYS A 359 8.47 -3.56 -21.16
CA LYS A 359 8.83 -2.54 -22.16
C LYS A 359 8.65 -3.02 -23.61
N LYS A 360 7.68 -3.90 -23.87
CA LYS A 360 7.40 -4.39 -25.24
C LYS A 360 6.65 -3.34 -26.05
N ASN A 361 6.89 -3.28 -27.36
CA ASN A 361 6.12 -2.43 -28.26
C ASN A 361 4.64 -2.87 -28.24
N ILE A 362 3.77 -2.05 -27.68
CA ILE A 362 2.33 -2.31 -27.64
C ILE A 362 1.75 -1.94 -28.99
N THR A 363 1.44 -2.93 -29.82
CA THR A 363 0.62 -2.72 -31.01
C THR A 363 -0.83 -2.50 -30.58
N PRO A 364 -1.51 -1.43 -31.02
CA PRO A 364 -2.93 -1.27 -30.75
C PRO A 364 -3.69 -2.38 -31.47
N TYR A 365 -4.38 -3.26 -30.73
CA TYR A 365 -5.23 -4.29 -31.33
C TYR A 365 -6.70 -3.85 -31.26
N GLY A 366 -7.33 -3.67 -32.44
CA GLY A 366 -8.77 -3.49 -32.60
C GLY A 366 -9.19 -2.24 -33.39
N ASN A 367 -9.47 -2.46 -34.68
CA ASN A 367 -10.19 -1.63 -35.67
C ASN A 367 -10.24 -0.11 -35.50
N GLY A 368 -9.56 0.59 -36.41
CA GLY A 368 -10.17 1.65 -37.21
C GLY A 368 -10.40 3.01 -36.57
N ASP A 369 -10.30 3.14 -35.25
CA ASP A 369 -10.24 4.44 -34.58
C ASP A 369 -8.99 4.47 -33.72
N SER A 370 -8.11 5.43 -33.98
CA SER A 370 -7.04 5.78 -33.05
C SER A 370 -7.62 5.80 -31.63
N ILE A 371 -7.19 4.88 -30.76
CA ILE A 371 -7.49 4.88 -29.33
C ILE A 371 -6.79 6.12 -28.76
N THR A 372 -7.42 7.26 -28.98
CA THR A 372 -6.99 8.54 -28.47
C THR A 372 -7.08 8.45 -26.95
N VAL A 373 -6.14 9.10 -26.26
CA VAL A 373 -6.10 9.15 -24.80
C VAL A 373 -7.48 9.45 -24.19
N SER A 374 -8.39 10.11 -24.91
CA SER A 374 -9.82 10.30 -24.59
C SER A 374 -10.65 9.03 -24.32
N SER A 375 -10.49 7.94 -25.07
CA SER A 375 -11.32 6.72 -24.89
C SER A 375 -10.90 5.92 -23.66
N GLN A 376 -9.59 5.76 -23.44
CA GLN A 376 -9.02 5.24 -22.18
C GLN A 376 -9.45 6.11 -20.97
N ARG A 377 -9.45 7.44 -21.14
CA ARG A 377 -9.90 8.40 -20.09
C ARG A 377 -11.38 8.30 -19.73
N LEU A 378 -12.26 7.92 -20.66
CA LEU A 378 -13.70 7.74 -20.42
C LEU A 378 -13.99 6.42 -19.68
N ALA A 379 -13.25 5.36 -20.02
CA ALA A 379 -13.27 4.09 -19.28
C ALA A 379 -12.79 4.28 -17.83
N TYR A 380 -11.69 5.01 -17.62
CA TYR A 380 -11.19 5.38 -16.28
C TYR A 380 -12.24 6.12 -15.44
N LYS A 381 -13.01 7.04 -16.05
CA LYS A 381 -14.05 7.79 -15.34
C LYS A 381 -15.16 6.87 -14.80
N ARG A 382 -15.63 5.91 -15.62
CA ARG A 382 -16.68 4.96 -15.23
C ARG A 382 -16.18 3.95 -14.19
N SER A 383 -15.02 3.32 -14.44
CA SER A 383 -14.39 2.38 -13.49
C SER A 383 -14.09 3.06 -12.15
N ARG A 384 -13.66 4.32 -12.15
CA ARG A 384 -13.37 5.07 -10.91
C ARG A 384 -14.62 5.41 -10.09
N GLU A 385 -15.73 5.81 -10.72
CA GLU A 385 -16.97 6.07 -9.98
C GLU A 385 -17.50 4.79 -9.34
N GLU A 386 -17.40 3.66 -10.05
CA GLU A 386 -17.76 2.34 -9.52
C GLU A 386 -16.79 1.86 -8.44
N LYS A 387 -15.47 1.97 -8.63
CA LYS A 387 -14.45 1.60 -7.63
C LYS A 387 -14.52 2.49 -6.39
N LYS A 388 -14.74 3.80 -6.55
CA LYS A 388 -14.96 4.72 -5.43
C LYS A 388 -16.26 4.37 -4.71
N SER A 389 -17.33 4.02 -5.44
CA SER A 389 -18.58 3.55 -4.85
C SER A 389 -18.39 2.26 -4.05
N ARG A 390 -17.75 1.24 -4.65
CA ARG A 390 -17.43 -0.05 -4.01
C ARG A 390 -16.50 0.11 -2.81
N TYR A 391 -15.46 0.95 -2.91
CA TYR A 391 -14.56 1.27 -1.81
C TYR A 391 -15.30 2.00 -0.68
N LEU A 392 -16.12 3.01 -1.00
CA LEU A 392 -16.93 3.73 0.00
C LEU A 392 -17.99 2.83 0.63
N GLU A 393 -18.56 1.90 -0.13
CA GLU A 393 -19.52 0.90 0.36
C GLU A 393 -18.82 -0.14 1.25
N SER A 394 -17.64 -0.62 0.85
CA SER A 394 -16.74 -1.42 1.68
C SER A 394 -16.39 -0.71 2.98
N MET A 395 -16.01 0.56 2.89
CA MET A 395 -15.70 1.42 4.03
C MET A 395 -16.91 1.70 4.93
N LYS A 396 -18.12 1.79 4.37
CA LYS A 396 -19.38 1.89 5.13
C LYS A 396 -19.70 0.57 5.83
N LYS A 397 -19.58 -0.57 5.14
CA LYS A 397 -19.71 -1.92 5.73
C LYS A 397 -18.67 -2.12 6.82
N PHE A 398 -17.45 -1.62 6.62
CA PHE A 398 -16.38 -1.63 7.62
C PHE A 398 -16.71 -0.75 8.83
N LYS A 399 -17.26 0.46 8.65
CA LYS A 399 -17.74 1.30 9.77
C LYS A 399 -18.90 0.69 10.56
N LEU A 400 -19.74 -0.13 9.91
CA LEU A 400 -20.80 -0.91 10.56
C LEU A 400 -20.27 -2.21 11.19
N ARG A 401 -19.07 -2.63 10.79
CA ARG A 401 -18.39 -3.83 11.29
C ARG A 401 -17.21 -3.51 12.23
N MET A 402 -16.92 -2.25 12.50
CA MET A 402 -16.16 -1.80 13.67
C MET A 402 -17.14 -1.34 14.74
#